data_AF-A0A7K9P1N6-F1
#
_entry.id   AF-A0A7K9P1N6-F1
#
_cell.length_a   1.000
_cell.length_b   1.000
_cell.length_c   1.000
_cell.angle_alpha   90.00
_cell.angle_beta   90.00
_cell.angle_gamma   90.00
#
_symmetry.space_group_name_H-M   'P 1'
#
loop_
_entity.id
_entity.type
_entity.pdbx_description
1 polymer ?
#
loop_
_entity_poly.entity_id
_entity_poly.type
_entity_poly.pdbx_seq_one_letter_code
_entity_poly.pdbx_strand_id
1 'polypeptide(L)'
;QLIDYAKRGDKDERAMRMADFWLTEKDLIHKLFKVLAPRFQPHPGGYTRMLQIPNRDGLDRAKMAVIELKGNPLPPLVRPRRDSDKTLLNQLLKGLREDAQRAAAT
;
A
#
# COMPACT_ATOMS: atom_id res chain seq x y z
N GLN A 1 0.89 -10.04 -5.93
CA GLN A 1 0.99 -11.40 -6.49
C GLN A 1 0.29 -12.43 -5.61
N LEU A 2 0.74 -12.75 -4.40
CA LEU A 2 0.06 -13.75 -3.55
C LEU A 2 -1.41 -13.38 -3.25
N ILE A 3 -1.68 -12.10 -2.93
CA ILE A 3 -3.05 -11.60 -2.74
C ILE A 3 -3.89 -11.71 -4.03
N ASP A 4 -3.29 -11.54 -5.21
CA ASP A 4 -4.00 -11.65 -6.48
C ASP A 4 -4.41 -13.10 -6.78
N TYR A 5 -3.56 -14.06 -6.42
CA TYR A 5 -3.95 -15.47 -6.44
C TYR A 5 -5.07 -15.76 -5.45
N ALA A 6 -4.97 -15.24 -4.22
CA ALA A 6 -5.99 -15.45 -3.20
C ALA A 6 -7.37 -14.94 -3.61
N LYS A 7 -7.43 -13.83 -4.36
CA LYS A 7 -8.68 -13.26 -4.90
C LYS A 7 -9.38 -14.13 -5.94
N ARG A 8 -8.68 -15.09 -6.55
CA ARG A 8 -9.30 -16.05 -7.49
C ARG A 8 -10.21 -17.06 -6.76
N GLY A 9 -10.04 -17.19 -5.46
CA GLY A 9 -10.81 -18.08 -4.60
C GLY A 9 -9.99 -19.25 -4.07
N ASP A 10 -10.45 -19.83 -2.96
CA ASP A 10 -9.87 -20.99 -2.31
C ASP A 10 -10.13 -22.30 -3.05
N LYS A 11 -11.12 -22.33 -3.94
CA LYS A 11 -11.41 -23.46 -4.84
C LYS A 11 -10.50 -23.53 -6.07
N ASP A 12 -9.76 -22.47 -6.38
CA ASP A 12 -8.78 -22.49 -7.46
C ASP A 12 -7.56 -23.30 -7.01
N GLU A 13 -7.35 -24.48 -7.62
CA GLU A 13 -6.23 -25.37 -7.32
C GLU A 13 -4.87 -24.66 -7.46
N ARG A 14 -4.73 -23.78 -8.46
CA ARG A 14 -3.49 -23.03 -8.67
C ARG A 14 -3.27 -22.02 -7.56
N ALA A 15 -4.33 -21.35 -7.11
CA ALA A 15 -4.24 -20.41 -5.98
C ALA A 15 -3.90 -21.14 -4.67
N MET A 16 -4.50 -22.31 -4.43
CA MET A 16 -4.23 -23.13 -3.25
C MET A 16 -2.80 -23.65 -3.25
N ARG A 17 -2.31 -24.20 -4.37
CA ARG A 17 -0.91 -24.66 -4.50
C ARG A 17 0.09 -23.52 -4.29
N MET A 18 -0.21 -22.33 -4.82
CA MET A 18 0.62 -21.14 -4.59
C MET A 18 0.63 -20.73 -3.11
N ALA A 19 -0.53 -20.71 -2.45
CA ALA A 19 -0.62 -20.39 -1.04
C ALA A 19 0.15 -21.42 -0.18
N ASP A 20 -0.01 -22.70 -0.48
CA ASP A 20 0.67 -23.79 0.22
C ASP A 20 2.19 -23.72 0.06
N PHE A 21 2.69 -23.40 -1.13
CA PHE A 21 4.14 -23.26 -1.37
C PHE A 21 4.74 -22.06 -0.64
N TRP A 22 4.07 -20.90 -0.67
CA TRP A 22 4.62 -19.65 -0.11
C TRP A 22 4.39 -19.46 1.39
N LEU A 23 3.36 -20.10 1.96
CA LEU A 23 3.06 -20.04 3.39
C LEU A 23 3.51 -21.33 4.07
N THR A 24 4.57 -21.20 4.85
CA THR A 24 5.11 -22.29 5.67
C THR A 24 4.14 -22.68 6.79
N GLU A 25 3.57 -21.68 7.47
CA GLU A 25 2.53 -21.82 8.48
C GLU A 25 1.16 -21.99 7.81
N LYS A 26 0.55 -23.17 7.98
CA LYS A 26 -0.64 -23.57 7.20
C LYS A 26 -1.95 -22.96 7.69
N ASP A 27 -2.00 -22.52 8.93
CA ASP A 27 -3.11 -21.74 9.50
C ASP A 27 -3.26 -20.37 8.81
N LEU A 28 -2.16 -19.77 8.32
CA LEU A 28 -2.19 -18.51 7.58
C LEU A 28 -2.93 -18.60 6.24
N ILE A 29 -3.09 -19.79 5.67
CA ILE A 29 -3.82 -20.00 4.41
C ILE A 29 -5.29 -19.60 4.59
N HIS A 30 -5.92 -19.99 5.70
CA HIS A 30 -7.30 -19.59 5.99
C HIS A 30 -7.43 -18.07 6.07
N LYS A 31 -6.51 -17.40 6.78
CA LYS A 31 -6.47 -15.94 6.91
C LYS A 31 -6.27 -15.26 5.54
N LEU A 32 -5.43 -15.81 4.68
CA LEU A 32 -5.20 -15.28 3.33
C LEU A 32 -6.50 -15.25 2.52
N PHE A 33 -7.23 -16.36 2.45
CA PHE A 33 -8.44 -16.46 1.63
C PHE A 33 -9.68 -15.84 2.27
N LYS A 34 -9.86 -15.92 3.60
CA LYS A 34 -11.09 -15.48 4.28
C LYS A 34 -11.01 -14.06 4.83
N VAL A 35 -9.80 -13.54 5.08
CA VAL A 35 -9.62 -12.20 5.66
C VAL A 35 -8.94 -11.24 4.67
N LEU A 36 -7.80 -11.62 4.11
CA LEU A 36 -7.01 -10.70 3.29
C LEU A 36 -7.57 -10.54 1.87
N ALA A 37 -7.98 -11.62 1.21
CA ALA A 37 -8.57 -11.53 -0.14
C ALA A 37 -9.84 -10.67 -0.18
N PRO A 38 -10.86 -10.88 0.69
CA PRO A 38 -12.05 -10.02 0.72
C PRO A 38 -11.72 -8.56 1.04
N ARG A 39 -10.80 -8.30 1.99
CA ARG A 39 -10.35 -6.95 2.33
C ARG A 39 -9.83 -6.19 1.11
N PHE A 40 -9.10 -6.87 0.24
CA PHE A 40 -8.48 -6.25 -0.92
C PHE A 40 -9.29 -6.37 -2.20
N GLN A 41 -10.49 -6.98 -2.18
CA GLN A 41 -11.34 -7.15 -3.36
C GLN A 41 -11.52 -5.87 -4.20
N PRO A 42 -11.81 -4.68 -3.62
CA PRO A 42 -12.01 -3.47 -4.41
C PRO A 42 -10.70 -2.84 -4.93
N HIS A 43 -9.53 -3.32 -4.48
CA HIS A 43 -8.24 -2.73 -4.82
C HIS A 43 -7.57 -3.53 -5.96
N PRO A 44 -7.32 -2.98 -7.15
CA PRO A 44 -6.66 -3.72 -8.23
C PRO A 44 -5.16 -3.98 -7.98
N GLY A 45 -4.58 -3.37 -6.95
CA GLY A 45 -3.17 -3.52 -6.60
C GLY A 45 -2.76 -2.63 -5.43
N GLY A 46 -1.45 -2.52 -5.21
CA GLY A 46 -0.90 -1.65 -4.17
C GLY A 46 -1.33 -2.05 -2.76
N TYR A 47 -1.36 -3.35 -2.46
CA TYR A 47 -1.79 -3.90 -1.17
C TYR A 47 -0.87 -3.55 -0.02
N THR A 48 0.42 -3.39 -0.33
CA THR A 48 1.46 -3.11 0.63
C THR A 48 1.79 -1.62 0.66
N ARG A 49 2.28 -1.16 1.81
CA ARG A 49 3.02 0.09 1.96
C ARG A 49 4.41 -0.28 2.43
N MET A 50 5.42 0.38 1.86
CA MET A 50 6.81 0.25 2.28
C MET A 50 7.31 1.64 2.66
N LEU A 51 7.96 1.76 3.82
CA LEU A 51 8.59 2.98 4.29
C LEU A 51 10.01 2.67 4.72
N GLN A 52 10.96 3.51 4.30
CA GLN A 52 12.33 3.41 4.79
C GLN A 52 12.40 3.91 6.23
N ILE A 53 13.13 3.18 7.06
CA ILE A 53 13.46 3.58 8.42
C ILE A 53 14.97 3.85 8.51
N PRO A 54 15.46 4.46 9.61
CA PRO A 54 16.89 4.62 9.82
C PRO A 54 17.64 3.29 9.67
N ASN A 55 18.91 3.39 9.29
CA ASN A 55 19.76 2.20 9.18
C ASN A 55 19.84 1.49 10.52
N ARG A 56 20.04 0.18 10.48
CA ARG A 56 20.16 -0.64 11.69
C ARG A 56 21.34 -0.14 12.54
N ASP A 57 21.07 0.18 13.79
CA ASP A 57 22.08 0.64 14.73
C ASP A 57 23.05 -0.47 15.15
N GLY A 58 24.27 -0.07 15.49
CA GLY A 58 25.30 -0.94 16.08
C GLY A 58 26.19 -1.64 15.06
N LEU A 59 25.67 -2.63 14.35
CA LEU A 59 26.52 -3.65 13.71
C LEU A 59 27.00 -3.28 12.30
N ASP A 60 26.09 -3.25 11.33
CA ASP A 60 26.41 -3.22 9.90
C ASP A 60 25.84 -2.01 9.16
N ARG A 61 25.10 -1.15 9.87
CA ARG A 61 24.41 0.02 9.29
C ARG A 61 23.58 -0.33 8.06
N ALA A 62 22.98 -1.53 8.03
CA ALA A 62 22.15 -1.98 6.92
C ALA A 62 20.97 -1.02 6.70
N LYS A 63 20.62 -0.80 5.43
CA LYS A 63 19.42 -0.03 5.07
C LYS A 63 18.18 -0.86 5.39
N MET A 64 17.27 -0.30 6.17
CA MET A 64 16.08 -1.00 6.67
C MET A 64 14.79 -0.37 6.15
N ALA A 65 13.73 -1.17 6.10
CA ALA A 65 12.40 -0.72 5.73
C ALA A 65 11.33 -1.48 6.53
N VAL A 66 10.18 -0.83 6.71
CA VAL A 66 8.96 -1.44 7.24
C VAL A 66 8.00 -1.67 6.08
N ILE A 67 7.47 -2.89 6.00
CA ILE A 67 6.41 -3.25 5.06
C ILE A 67 5.15 -3.62 5.83
N GLU A 68 4.01 -3.08 5.40
CA GLU A 68 2.70 -3.37 6.00
C GLU A 68 1.66 -3.66 4.92
N LEU A 69 0.62 -4.43 5.29
CA LEU A 69 -0.61 -4.54 4.51
C LEU A 69 -1.54 -3.38 4.87
N LYS A 70 -2.09 -2.70 3.86
CA LYS A 70 -3.02 -1.59 4.08
C LYS A 70 -4.29 -2.05 4.81
N GLY A 71 -4.82 -1.18 5.68
CA GLY A 71 -6.04 -1.47 6.46
C GLY A 71 -5.82 -2.53 7.54
N ASN A 72 -4.58 -2.74 8.00
CA ASN A 72 -4.32 -3.50 9.21
C ASN A 72 -4.83 -2.74 10.46
N PRO A 73 -5.11 -3.43 11.58
CA PRO A 73 -5.64 -2.80 12.81
C PRO A 73 -4.56 -2.22 13.73
N LEU A 74 -3.31 -2.07 13.26
CA LEU A 74 -2.20 -1.56 14.07
C LEU A 74 -2.17 -0.03 14.05
N PRO A 75 -1.46 0.62 15.00
CA PRO A 75 -1.25 2.06 14.95
C PRO A 75 -0.67 2.50 13.60
N PRO A 76 -1.16 3.61 13.01
CA PRO A 76 -0.73 4.03 11.69
C PRO A 76 0.74 4.49 11.71
N LEU A 77 1.50 4.09 10.71
CA LEU A 77 2.89 4.53 10.54
C LEU A 77 2.98 6.04 10.33
N VAL A 78 4.08 6.64 10.81
CA VAL A 78 4.40 8.05 10.55
C VAL A 78 4.73 8.20 9.06
N ARG A 79 3.93 9.01 8.37
CA ARG A 79 4.07 9.25 6.92
C ARG A 79 4.60 10.65 6.68
N PRO A 80 5.47 10.85 5.68
CA PRO A 80 5.77 12.18 5.20
C PRO A 80 4.46 12.81 4.71
N ARG A 81 4.10 13.95 5.30
CA ARG A 81 2.92 14.72 4.90
C ARG A 81 3.32 15.62 3.72
N ARG A 82 2.41 15.76 2.76
CA ARG A 82 2.57 16.79 1.73
C ARG A 82 2.34 18.15 2.36
N ASP A 83 2.97 19.17 1.77
CA ASP A 83 2.75 20.56 2.18
C ASP A 83 1.28 20.93 2.03
N SER A 84 0.81 21.83 2.90
CA SER A 84 -0.57 22.30 2.85
C SER A 84 -0.82 23.13 1.60
N ASP A 85 -2.06 23.15 1.12
CA ASP A 85 -2.44 24.01 -0.01
C ASP A 85 -2.23 25.49 0.29
N LYS A 86 -2.20 25.87 1.56
CA LYS A 86 -2.06 27.26 2.04
C LYS A 86 -0.62 27.78 2.03
N THR A 87 0.36 26.98 1.58
CA THR A 87 1.70 27.53 1.35
C THR A 87 1.65 28.56 0.24
N LEU A 88 2.54 29.55 0.29
CA LEU A 88 2.61 30.60 -0.73
C LEU A 88 2.71 30.01 -2.13
N LEU A 89 3.60 29.02 -2.32
CA LEU A 89 3.79 28.33 -3.60
C LEU A 89 2.50 27.67 -4.10
N ASN A 90 1.80 26.92 -3.24
CA ASN A 90 0.59 26.20 -3.65
C ASN A 90 -0.58 27.16 -3.94
N GLN A 91 -0.69 28.28 -3.23
CA GLN A 91 -1.68 29.32 -3.54
C GLN A 91 -1.40 30.00 -4.88
N LEU A 92 -0.13 30.31 -5.18
CA LEU A 92 0.27 30.91 -6.47
C LEU A 92 0.00 29.94 -7.63
N LEU A 93 0.34 28.66 -7.46
CA LEU A 93 0.04 27.62 -8.46
C LEU A 93 -1.46 27.43 -8.68
N LYS A 94 -2.26 27.55 -7.61
CA LYS A 94 -3.72 27.48 -7.70
C LYS A 94 -4.28 28.67 -8.50
N GLY A 95 -3.85 29.89 -8.21
CA GLY A 95 -4.25 31.08 -8.96
C GLY A 95 -3.90 30.97 -10.44
N LEU A 96 -2.66 30.56 -10.75
CA LEU A 96 -2.21 30.35 -12.13
C LEU A 96 -3.10 29.33 -12.87
N ARG A 97 -3.49 28.24 -12.20
CA ARG A 97 -4.38 27.22 -12.77
C ARG A 97 -5.78 27.78 -13.05
N GLU A 98 -6.32 28.58 -12.16
CA GLU A 98 -7.63 29.22 -12.33
C GLU A 98 -7.62 30.20 -13.50
N ASP A 99 -6.58 31.02 -13.61
CA ASP A 99 -6.42 31.98 -14.71
C ASP A 99 -6.27 31.28 -16.05
N ALA A 100 -5.48 30.20 -16.12
CA ALA A 100 -5.34 29.38 -17.32
C ALA A 100 -6.68 28.75 -17.75
N GLN A 101 -7.50 28.30 -16.79
CA GLN A 101 -8.82 27.75 -17.05
C GLN A 101 -9.80 28.82 -17.57
N ARG A 102 -9.75 30.05 -17.04
CA ARG A 102 -10.56 31.16 -17.53
C ARG A 102 -10.19 31.57 -18.95
N ALA A 103 -8.90 31.65 -19.24
CA ALA A 103 -8.40 31.97 -20.57
C ALA A 103 -8.81 30.92 -21.62
N ALA A 104 -8.81 29.63 -21.26
CA ALA A 104 -9.23 28.56 -22.16
C ALA A 104 -10.75 28.47 -22.39
N ALA A 105 -11.55 29.11 -21.53
CA ALA A 105 -13.01 29.15 -21.64
C ALA A 105 -13.54 30.35 -22.43
N THR A 106 -12.65 31.30 -22.79
CA THR A 106 -12.95 32.48 -23.61
C THR A 106 -12.55 32.19 -25.06
#